data_AF-A0AAD6A0Y0-F1
#
_entry.id   AF-A0AAD6A0Y0-F1
#
_cell.length_a   1.000
_cell.length_b   1.000
_cell.length_c   1.000
_cell.angle_alpha   90.00
_cell.angle_beta   90.00
_cell.angle_gamma   90.00
#
_symmetry.space_group_name_H-M   'P 1'
#
loop_
_entity.id
_entity.type
_entity.pdbx_description
1 polymer ?
#
loop_
_entity_poly.entity_id
_entity_poly.type
_entity_poly.pdbx_seq_one_letter_code
_entity_poly.pdbx_strand_id
1 'polypeptide(L)'
;MKRLIKQTYLPFIAIFVALLPCINVAYETKIIDEPGNRNRLKLPTVVGPESVDFDPSGHGPYTGVSSGGVLKWQGRSGWTVFAYNSMHRNKDCVENTDEMMESKCGRPLGLRFHNATGNLYIADAYHGLLSVGPKGGMVKVLATKARGVPFTFLNGLDVDQETGEVYFTDSSNHITRREYYMVVLTNDTTGRLLKYNPRSKKLTVLKGHLRYPNGVAVSHDNSHLLVTFTTLCQIHKFWIRGPKTGTFELFADLPGYPDNITRDQKGGYWVALSQLKIDDPASALLEHAVALRLNQKGKIVEALNGSLTTSISEVHQRDGSLWIGSLINPYVGLYRA
;
A
#
# COMPACT_ATOMS: atom_id res chain seq x y z
N MET A 1 -60.07 64.49 -3.00
CA MET A 1 -58.63 64.48 -2.66
C MET A 1 -58.40 63.56 -1.47
N LYS A 2 -57.85 62.37 -1.72
CA LYS A 2 -56.99 61.53 -0.84
C LYS A 2 -56.97 60.12 -1.46
N ARG A 3 -55.84 59.78 -2.11
CA ARG A 3 -55.57 58.48 -2.72
C ARG A 3 -55.42 57.43 -1.61
N LEU A 4 -56.21 56.36 -1.64
CA LEU A 4 -55.96 55.15 -0.85
C LEU A 4 -54.90 54.32 -1.58
N ILE A 5 -53.71 54.22 -1.00
CA ILE A 5 -52.65 53.32 -1.44
C ILE A 5 -53.05 51.91 -0.96
N LYS A 6 -53.37 51.01 -1.90
CA LYS A 6 -53.51 49.59 -1.60
C LYS A 6 -52.11 49.02 -1.37
N GLN A 7 -51.82 48.64 -0.13
CA GLN A 7 -50.61 47.93 0.27
C GLN A 7 -50.78 46.46 -0.13
N THR A 8 -50.16 46.04 -1.23
CA THR A 8 -50.08 44.64 -1.64
C THR A 8 -49.06 43.94 -0.75
N TYR A 9 -49.52 43.08 0.16
CA TYR A 9 -48.65 42.20 0.93
C TYR A 9 -48.15 41.07 0.02
N LEU A 10 -46.86 41.09 -0.31
CA LEU A 10 -46.16 39.93 -0.89
C LEU A 10 -45.96 38.89 0.24
N PRO A 11 -46.37 37.62 0.08
CA PRO A 11 -46.06 36.61 1.08
C PRO A 11 -44.55 36.33 1.04
N PHE A 12 -43.89 36.53 2.18
CA PHE A 12 -42.52 36.06 2.43
C PHE A 12 -42.54 34.53 2.36
N ILE A 13 -42.11 33.96 1.23
CA ILE A 13 -41.81 32.53 1.15
C ILE A 13 -40.48 32.34 1.89
N ALA A 14 -40.57 31.89 3.14
CA ALA A 14 -39.40 31.40 3.87
C ALA A 14 -38.87 30.15 3.14
N ILE A 15 -37.79 30.31 2.38
CA ILE A 15 -37.02 29.19 1.85
C ILE A 15 -36.37 28.52 3.06
N PHE A 16 -37.01 27.46 3.56
CA PHE A 16 -36.33 26.49 4.41
C PHE A 16 -35.26 25.81 3.56
N VAL A 17 -34.03 26.32 3.63
CA VAL A 17 -32.86 25.52 3.26
C VAL A 17 -32.82 24.41 4.30
N ALA A 18 -33.39 23.25 3.94
CA ALA A 18 -33.13 22.02 4.66
C ALA A 18 -31.62 21.81 4.56
N LEU A 19 -30.90 22.20 5.61
CA LEU A 19 -29.59 21.65 5.91
C LEU A 19 -29.83 20.15 6.05
N LEU A 20 -29.70 19.44 4.92
CA LEU A 20 -29.53 18.00 4.92
C LEU A 20 -28.45 17.73 5.97
N PRO A 21 -28.74 16.96 7.03
CA PRO A 21 -27.72 16.63 7.99
C PRO A 21 -26.58 16.01 7.18
N CYS A 22 -25.40 16.64 7.23
CA CYS A 22 -24.17 16.01 6.76
C CYS A 22 -24.24 14.57 7.26
N ILE A 23 -24.20 13.61 6.33
CA ILE A 23 -24.22 12.22 6.69
C ILE A 23 -23.00 12.03 7.57
N ASN A 24 -23.20 12.00 8.89
CA ASN A 24 -22.22 11.56 9.85
C ASN A 24 -22.01 10.08 9.53
N VAL A 25 -21.13 9.80 8.57
CA VAL A 25 -20.54 8.47 8.46
C VAL A 25 -19.68 8.36 9.71
N ALA A 26 -20.27 7.83 10.79
CA ALA A 26 -19.56 7.53 12.01
C ALA A 26 -18.61 6.36 11.69
N TYR A 27 -17.37 6.71 11.31
CA TYR A 27 -16.25 5.78 11.30
C TYR A 27 -15.46 5.96 12.60
N GLU A 28 -14.77 4.92 13.03
CA GLU A 28 -13.94 4.95 14.23
C GLU A 28 -12.61 5.66 13.90
N THR A 29 -12.18 6.63 14.71
CA THR A 29 -10.90 7.32 14.52
C THR A 29 -9.95 6.97 15.66
N LYS A 30 -8.70 6.60 15.33
CA LYS A 30 -7.63 6.33 16.30
C LYS A 30 -6.42 7.19 15.99
N ILE A 31 -5.86 7.84 17.01
CA ILE A 31 -4.62 8.62 16.88
C ILE A 31 -3.42 7.70 17.09
N ILE A 32 -2.44 7.79 16.20
CA ILE A 32 -1.23 6.95 16.21
C ILE A 32 0.07 7.76 16.35
N ASP A 33 0.00 9.04 16.67
CA ASP A 33 1.16 9.92 16.68
C ASP A 33 2.19 9.68 17.78
N GLU A 34 1.83 9.03 18.90
CA GLU A 34 2.78 8.79 19.97
C GLU A 34 2.77 7.35 20.49
N PRO A 35 3.26 6.37 19.71
CA PRO A 35 3.81 5.17 20.31
C PRO A 35 5.05 5.58 21.12
N GLY A 36 5.00 5.42 22.45
CA GLY A 36 6.21 5.48 23.25
C GLY A 36 7.30 4.55 22.67
N ASN A 37 8.58 4.82 22.94
CA ASN A 37 9.74 4.07 22.37
C ASN A 37 9.59 2.52 22.39
N ARG A 38 8.76 1.96 23.27
CA ARG A 38 8.45 0.52 23.40
C ARG A 38 7.63 -0.07 22.26
N ASN A 39 6.97 0.76 21.46
CA ASN A 39 6.08 0.38 20.36
C ASN A 39 6.75 0.57 18.98
N ARG A 40 8.08 0.72 18.96
CA ARG A 40 8.89 0.89 17.75
C ARG A 40 10.01 -0.13 17.73
N LEU A 41 10.06 -0.96 16.69
CA LEU A 41 11.17 -1.90 16.47
C LEU A 41 12.23 -1.20 15.63
N LYS A 42 13.16 -0.51 16.30
CA LYS A 42 14.23 0.26 15.66
C LYS A 42 15.08 -0.64 14.76
N LEU A 43 15.25 -0.21 13.52
CA LEU A 43 16.18 -0.80 12.56
C LEU A 43 17.63 -0.45 12.96
N PRO A 44 18.63 -1.21 12.47
CA PRO A 44 20.04 -0.91 12.71
C PRO A 44 20.47 0.33 11.90
N THR A 45 21.42 0.20 10.97
CA THR A 45 21.94 1.33 10.18
C THR A 45 21.11 1.66 8.93
N VAL A 46 19.91 1.08 8.80
CA VAL A 46 19.08 1.14 7.60
C VAL A 46 17.70 1.71 7.92
N VAL A 47 16.99 2.16 6.90
CA VAL A 47 15.66 2.77 7.03
C VAL A 47 14.65 2.15 6.06
N GLY A 48 13.41 2.59 6.20
CA GLY A 48 12.37 2.37 5.22
C GLY A 48 11.80 0.95 5.20
N PRO A 49 11.26 0.44 6.33
CA PRO A 49 10.56 -0.82 6.36
C PRO A 49 9.20 -0.71 5.68
N GLU A 50 9.19 -0.72 4.35
CA GLU A 50 8.02 -0.35 3.55
C GLU A 50 6.81 -1.27 3.77
N SER A 51 7.06 -2.57 3.66
CA SER A 51 6.07 -3.62 3.80
C SER A 51 6.47 -4.57 4.93
N VAL A 52 5.48 -5.11 5.62
CA VAL A 52 5.64 -5.99 6.77
C VAL A 52 4.83 -7.26 6.57
N ASP A 53 5.47 -8.41 6.78
CA ASP A 53 4.77 -9.69 6.74
C ASP A 53 5.30 -10.66 7.79
N PHE A 54 4.57 -11.77 7.94
CA PHE A 54 4.87 -12.81 8.92
C PHE A 54 4.93 -14.16 8.23
N ASP A 55 5.86 -15.01 8.68
CA ASP A 55 5.94 -16.35 8.13
C ASP A 55 4.75 -17.22 8.57
N PRO A 56 4.52 -18.37 7.92
CA PRO A 56 3.37 -19.21 8.20
C PRO A 56 3.41 -19.85 9.60
N SER A 57 4.57 -19.88 10.25
CA SER A 57 4.74 -20.31 11.64
C SER A 57 4.50 -19.18 12.64
N GLY A 58 4.21 -17.97 12.16
CA GLY A 58 3.93 -16.79 12.96
C GLY A 58 5.17 -16.05 13.47
N HIS A 59 6.37 -16.38 12.99
CA HIS A 59 7.53 -15.55 13.32
C HIS A 59 7.54 -14.26 12.51
N GLY A 60 8.31 -13.29 12.99
CA GLY A 60 8.45 -11.97 12.38
C GLY A 60 8.35 -10.87 13.44
N PRO A 61 8.10 -9.62 13.01
CA PRO A 61 7.88 -9.21 11.62
C PRO A 61 9.10 -9.40 10.71
N TYR A 62 8.83 -9.52 9.41
CA TYR A 62 9.82 -9.40 8.32
C TYR A 62 9.58 -8.10 7.57
N THR A 63 10.65 -7.42 7.14
CA THR A 63 10.52 -6.18 6.37
C THR A 63 11.69 -5.92 5.42
N GLY A 64 11.41 -5.29 4.29
CA GLY A 64 12.39 -4.80 3.34
C GLY A 64 13.10 -3.57 3.89
N VAL A 65 14.32 -3.26 3.45
CA VAL A 65 15.05 -2.07 3.93
C VAL A 65 15.82 -1.39 2.80
N SER A 66 16.27 -0.15 3.04
CA SER A 66 16.99 0.68 2.06
C SER A 66 18.28 0.07 1.50
N SER A 67 18.85 -0.94 2.18
CA SER A 67 20.04 -1.68 1.74
C SER A 67 19.75 -2.81 0.74
N GLY A 68 18.48 -3.03 0.37
CA GLY A 68 18.06 -4.05 -0.58
C GLY A 68 17.75 -5.43 0.02
N GLY A 69 17.99 -5.61 1.32
CA GLY A 69 17.73 -6.86 2.03
C GLY A 69 16.34 -6.94 2.67
N VAL A 70 16.02 -8.11 3.20
CA VAL A 70 14.89 -8.32 4.11
C VAL A 70 15.42 -8.69 5.48
N LEU A 71 14.97 -7.97 6.51
CA LEU A 71 15.28 -8.26 7.91
C LEU A 71 14.15 -9.04 8.58
N LYS A 72 14.50 -9.85 9.58
CA LYS A 72 13.58 -10.57 10.47
C LYS A 72 13.82 -10.17 11.91
N TRP A 73 12.76 -9.82 12.62
CA TRP A 73 12.80 -9.58 14.06
C TRP A 73 12.80 -10.90 14.85
N GLN A 74 13.72 -11.03 15.81
CA GLN A 74 13.95 -12.23 16.62
C GLN A 74 13.65 -12.00 18.11
N GLY A 75 12.79 -11.03 18.43
CA GLY A 75 12.50 -10.66 19.82
C GLY A 75 13.73 -10.05 20.50
N ARG A 76 14.21 -10.68 21.58
CA ARG A 76 15.34 -10.15 22.37
C ARG A 76 16.64 -10.06 21.58
N SER A 77 16.82 -10.90 20.56
CA SER A 77 18.02 -10.89 19.71
C SER A 77 18.00 -9.79 18.64
N GLY A 78 16.90 -9.03 18.53
CA GLY A 78 16.80 -7.90 17.60
C GLY A 78 16.60 -8.33 16.14
N TRP A 79 16.99 -7.44 15.22
CA TRP A 79 16.90 -7.67 13.78
C TRP A 79 18.06 -8.53 13.27
N THR A 80 17.74 -9.48 12.39
CA THR A 80 18.71 -10.33 11.69
C THR A 80 18.44 -10.28 10.19
N VAL A 81 19.48 -10.42 9.36
CA VAL A 81 19.31 -10.52 7.91
C VAL A 81 18.65 -11.85 7.57
N PHE A 82 17.47 -11.80 6.96
CA PHE A 82 16.76 -12.99 6.48
C PHE A 82 17.04 -13.25 5.01
N ALA A 83 16.93 -12.23 4.16
CA ALA A 83 17.16 -12.36 2.73
C ALA A 83 18.08 -11.25 2.21
N TYR A 84 18.90 -11.58 1.20
CA TYR A 84 19.89 -10.66 0.68
C TYR A 84 20.19 -10.90 -0.81
N ASN A 85 20.63 -9.86 -1.52
CA ASN A 85 21.09 -9.95 -2.91
C ASN A 85 22.63 -9.98 -2.98
N SER A 86 23.20 -9.90 -4.19
CA SER A 86 24.65 -9.92 -4.39
C SER A 86 25.38 -8.71 -3.78
N MET A 87 24.68 -7.59 -3.54
CA MET A 87 25.26 -6.34 -3.05
C MET A 87 25.28 -6.23 -1.51
N HIS A 88 24.80 -7.24 -0.78
CA HIS A 88 24.63 -7.20 0.68
C HIS A 88 25.90 -7.01 1.52
N ARG A 89 27.09 -7.23 0.94
CA ARG A 89 28.39 -6.96 1.60
C ARG A 89 29.02 -5.64 1.15
N ASN A 90 28.41 -4.95 0.20
CA ASN A 90 28.89 -3.67 -0.26
C ASN A 90 28.66 -2.64 0.85
N LYS A 91 29.74 -2.02 1.34
CA LYS A 91 29.66 -1.05 2.44
C LYS A 91 28.74 0.12 2.11
N ASP A 92 28.77 0.60 0.87
CA ASP A 92 27.88 1.68 0.41
C ASP A 92 26.41 1.29 0.50
N CYS A 93 26.05 -0.01 0.46
CA CYS A 93 24.67 -0.44 0.61
C CYS A 93 24.25 -0.63 2.07
N VAL A 94 25.18 -0.97 2.96
CA VAL A 94 24.89 -1.32 4.37
C VAL A 94 24.98 -0.11 5.29
N GLU A 95 25.86 0.83 4.97
CA GLU A 95 26.18 1.99 5.81
C GLU A 95 25.56 3.29 5.28
N ASN A 96 25.04 3.29 4.05
CA ASN A 96 24.41 4.46 3.43
C ASN A 96 22.89 4.29 3.29
N THR A 97 22.14 5.28 3.74
CA THR A 97 20.68 5.34 3.60
C THR A 97 20.24 6.28 2.48
N ASP A 98 21.17 6.79 1.68
CA ASP A 98 20.87 7.64 0.53
C ASP A 98 20.10 6.86 -0.55
N GLU A 99 18.96 7.41 -0.95
CA GLU A 99 18.10 6.88 -2.00
C GLU A 99 18.83 6.71 -3.35
N MET A 100 19.91 7.46 -3.59
CA MET A 100 20.77 7.31 -4.77
C MET A 100 21.39 5.92 -4.89
N MET A 101 21.59 5.24 -3.76
CA MET A 101 22.21 3.92 -3.72
C MET A 101 21.23 2.81 -4.07
N GLU A 102 19.92 3.03 -3.97
CA GLU A 102 18.92 1.97 -4.08
C GLU A 102 18.88 1.28 -5.45
N SER A 103 19.14 2.01 -6.55
CA SER A 103 19.23 1.39 -7.88
C SER A 103 20.33 0.33 -7.96
N LYS A 104 21.42 0.53 -7.21
CA LYS A 104 22.54 -0.42 -7.06
C LYS A 104 22.22 -1.48 -6.01
N CYS A 105 21.70 -1.06 -4.86
CA CYS A 105 21.55 -1.90 -3.67
C CYS A 105 20.27 -2.76 -3.67
N GLY A 106 19.23 -2.35 -4.38
CA GLY A 106 17.87 -2.90 -4.30
C GLY A 106 16.99 -2.10 -3.34
N ARG A 107 15.67 -2.22 -3.51
CA ARG A 107 14.67 -1.61 -2.63
C ARG A 107 13.39 -2.47 -2.59
N PRO A 108 13.28 -3.43 -1.66
CA PRO A 108 12.09 -4.24 -1.47
C PRO A 108 10.92 -3.39 -0.95
N LEU A 109 9.87 -3.23 -1.75
CA LEU A 109 8.69 -2.42 -1.42
C LEU A 109 7.47 -3.28 -1.07
N GLY A 110 7.30 -4.45 -1.69
CA GLY A 110 6.21 -5.37 -1.41
C GLY A 110 6.70 -6.74 -0.94
N LEU A 111 6.17 -7.24 0.18
CA LEU A 111 6.52 -8.55 0.74
C LEU A 111 5.28 -9.42 0.97
N ARG A 112 5.35 -10.68 0.54
CA ARG A 112 4.31 -11.65 0.93
C ARG A 112 4.78 -13.09 0.97
N PHE A 113 4.49 -13.75 2.09
CA PHE A 113 4.66 -15.18 2.24
C PHE A 113 3.53 -15.95 1.54
N HIS A 114 3.90 -17.09 0.95
CA HIS A 114 2.96 -18.12 0.54
C HIS A 114 2.88 -19.20 1.62
N ASN A 115 1.74 -19.28 2.30
CA ASN A 115 1.53 -20.06 3.52
C ASN A 115 1.92 -21.53 3.37
N ALA A 116 1.50 -22.17 2.27
CA ALA A 116 1.74 -23.59 2.08
C ALA A 116 3.22 -23.95 1.85
N THR A 117 4.02 -23.00 1.32
CA THR A 117 5.43 -23.27 0.97
C THR A 117 6.43 -22.61 1.91
N GLY A 118 6.02 -21.57 2.64
CA GLY A 118 6.92 -20.70 3.39
C GLY A 118 7.86 -19.86 2.52
N ASN A 119 7.68 -19.84 1.20
CA ASN A 119 8.42 -18.93 0.32
C ASN A 119 7.95 -17.50 0.54
N LEU A 120 8.91 -16.58 0.67
CA LEU A 120 8.68 -15.15 0.63
C LEU A 120 8.85 -14.67 -0.80
N TYR A 121 7.84 -13.98 -1.34
CA TYR A 121 7.93 -13.23 -2.58
C TYR A 121 8.17 -11.75 -2.27
N ILE A 122 8.98 -11.12 -3.14
CA ILE A 122 9.49 -9.77 -2.92
C ILE A 122 9.33 -8.99 -4.24
N ALA A 123 8.68 -7.84 -4.19
CA ALA A 123 8.69 -6.84 -5.25
C ALA A 123 9.80 -5.84 -4.90
N ASP A 124 10.92 -5.94 -5.59
CA ASP A 124 11.99 -4.97 -5.49
C ASP A 124 11.84 -3.93 -6.60
N ALA A 125 11.85 -2.64 -6.22
CA ALA A 125 11.62 -1.54 -7.14
C ALA A 125 12.60 -1.52 -8.32
N TYR A 126 13.82 -2.02 -8.11
CA TYR A 126 14.90 -1.97 -9.10
C TYR A 126 15.31 -3.35 -9.61
N HIS A 127 15.23 -4.38 -8.77
CA HIS A 127 15.74 -5.73 -9.09
C HIS A 127 14.64 -6.70 -9.54
N GLY A 128 13.38 -6.24 -9.58
CA GLY A 128 12.25 -6.99 -10.14
C GLY A 128 11.56 -7.91 -9.13
N LEU A 129 10.89 -8.94 -9.64
CA LEU A 129 10.19 -9.92 -8.81
C LEU A 129 11.19 -10.95 -8.32
N LEU A 130 11.33 -11.08 -7.00
CA LEU A 130 12.27 -11.98 -6.34
C LEU A 130 11.53 -12.98 -5.45
N SER A 131 12.26 -14.02 -5.03
CA SER A 131 11.79 -14.96 -4.01
C SER A 131 12.91 -15.52 -3.16
N VAL A 132 12.59 -15.96 -1.96
CA VAL A 132 13.49 -16.72 -1.08
C VAL A 132 12.70 -17.79 -0.33
N GLY A 133 13.35 -18.93 -0.06
CA GLY A 133 12.72 -20.01 0.69
C GLY A 133 12.57 -19.71 2.19
N PRO A 134 11.92 -20.60 2.96
CA PRO A 134 11.63 -20.38 4.39
C PRO A 134 12.88 -20.28 5.27
N LYS A 135 14.04 -20.73 4.78
CA LYS A 135 15.33 -20.63 5.49
C LYS A 135 16.03 -19.28 5.26
N GLY A 136 15.48 -18.39 4.43
CA GLY A 136 16.15 -17.17 4.04
C GLY A 136 17.34 -17.43 3.12
N GLY A 137 18.27 -16.47 3.06
CA GLY A 137 19.50 -16.52 2.26
C GLY A 137 19.46 -15.64 1.02
N MET A 138 20.23 -16.05 0.01
CA MET A 138 20.31 -15.30 -1.24
C MET A 138 18.98 -15.35 -2.00
N VAL A 139 18.46 -14.18 -2.37
CA VAL A 139 17.23 -14.08 -3.16
C VAL A 139 17.43 -14.61 -4.57
N LYS A 140 16.40 -15.26 -5.10
CA LYS A 140 16.31 -15.70 -6.49
C LYS A 140 15.49 -14.69 -7.29
N VAL A 141 16.07 -14.17 -8.36
CA VAL A 141 15.34 -13.36 -9.35
C VAL A 141 14.37 -14.26 -10.14
N LEU A 142 13.09 -13.93 -10.11
CA LEU A 142 12.04 -14.63 -10.85
C LEU A 142 11.74 -13.96 -12.18
N ALA A 143 11.68 -12.62 -12.20
CA ALA A 143 11.46 -11.85 -13.41
C ALA A 143 11.95 -10.40 -13.27
N THR A 144 12.50 -9.85 -14.35
CA THR A 144 12.93 -8.44 -14.45
C THR A 144 12.25 -7.67 -15.58
N LYS A 145 11.42 -8.35 -16.38
CA LYS A 145 10.70 -7.77 -17.51
C LYS A 145 9.50 -8.62 -17.90
N ALA A 146 8.50 -7.99 -18.52
CA ALA A 146 7.34 -8.66 -19.10
C ALA A 146 7.08 -8.17 -20.52
N ARG A 147 6.82 -9.11 -21.46
CA ARG A 147 6.61 -8.80 -22.90
C ARG A 147 7.70 -7.90 -23.48
N GLY A 148 8.95 -8.15 -23.12
CA GLY A 148 10.12 -7.37 -23.58
C GLY A 148 10.35 -6.05 -22.84
N VAL A 149 9.38 -5.53 -22.09
CA VAL A 149 9.50 -4.26 -21.36
C VAL A 149 10.01 -4.50 -19.93
N PRO A 150 11.19 -3.94 -19.57
CA PRO A 150 11.75 -4.02 -18.21
C PRO A 150 10.79 -3.53 -17.13
N PHE A 151 10.99 -4.02 -15.91
CA PHE A 151 10.40 -3.41 -14.72
C PHE A 151 11.29 -2.25 -14.29
N THR A 152 10.68 -1.11 -13.97
CA THR A 152 11.41 0.10 -13.53
C THR A 152 10.96 0.58 -12.17
N PHE A 153 9.75 0.18 -11.74
CA PHE A 153 9.21 0.57 -10.45
C PHE A 153 8.17 -0.47 -9.98
N LEU A 154 8.62 -1.69 -9.66
CA LEU A 154 7.76 -2.64 -8.95
C LEU A 154 7.43 -2.11 -7.56
N ASN A 155 6.20 -2.28 -7.12
CA ASN A 155 5.74 -1.73 -5.84
C ASN A 155 5.09 -2.79 -4.96
N GLY A 156 3.77 -2.80 -4.83
CA GLY A 156 3.06 -3.80 -4.06
C GLY A 156 2.97 -5.17 -4.74
N LEU A 157 2.89 -6.22 -3.92
CA LEU A 157 2.49 -7.57 -4.36
C LEU A 157 1.61 -8.24 -3.33
N ASP A 158 0.86 -9.25 -3.76
CA ASP A 158 0.17 -10.19 -2.89
C ASP A 158 0.12 -11.58 -3.55
N VAL A 159 -0.14 -12.60 -2.73
CA VAL A 159 -0.14 -14.00 -3.15
C VAL A 159 -1.51 -14.60 -2.90
N ASP A 160 -2.08 -15.20 -3.94
CA ASP A 160 -3.24 -16.09 -3.79
C ASP A 160 -2.78 -17.34 -3.03
N GLN A 161 -3.28 -17.49 -1.81
CA GLN A 161 -2.84 -18.53 -0.88
C GLN A 161 -3.34 -19.93 -1.28
N GLU A 162 -4.33 -20.04 -2.17
CA GLU A 162 -4.80 -21.32 -2.70
C GLU A 162 -3.95 -21.76 -3.90
N THR A 163 -3.67 -20.84 -4.82
CA THR A 163 -3.03 -21.17 -6.10
C THR A 163 -1.52 -20.96 -6.09
N GLY A 164 -1.00 -20.15 -5.16
CA GLY A 164 0.37 -19.66 -5.11
C GLY A 164 0.68 -18.63 -6.20
N GLU A 165 -0.29 -18.18 -6.99
CA GLU A 165 -0.07 -17.14 -7.99
C GLU A 165 0.24 -15.80 -7.31
N VAL A 166 1.28 -15.13 -7.83
CA VAL A 166 1.76 -13.85 -7.31
C VAL A 166 1.24 -12.75 -8.20
N TYR A 167 0.53 -11.79 -7.61
CA TYR A 167 0.01 -10.61 -8.29
C TYR A 167 0.80 -9.40 -7.82
N PHE A 168 1.22 -8.54 -8.74
CA PHE A 168 2.08 -7.42 -8.41
C PHE A 168 1.92 -6.28 -9.40
N THR A 169 2.32 -5.09 -8.97
CA THR A 169 2.23 -3.85 -9.74
C THR A 169 3.61 -3.40 -10.23
N ASP A 170 3.60 -2.68 -11.34
CA ASP A 170 4.71 -1.90 -11.85
C ASP A 170 4.18 -0.49 -12.09
N SER A 171 4.56 0.46 -11.22
CA SER A 171 3.93 1.78 -11.12
C SER A 171 4.12 2.63 -12.39
N SER A 172 5.28 2.47 -13.02
CA SER A 172 5.68 3.07 -14.30
C SER A 172 6.65 2.13 -14.98
N ASN A 173 6.69 2.14 -16.31
CA ASN A 173 7.63 1.32 -17.10
C ASN A 173 8.88 2.09 -17.57
N HIS A 174 9.02 3.36 -17.20
CA HIS A 174 10.16 4.21 -17.56
C HIS A 174 10.58 5.19 -16.46
N ILE A 175 9.72 5.50 -15.49
CA ILE A 175 10.06 6.34 -14.33
C ILE A 175 10.41 5.43 -13.15
N THR A 176 11.54 5.70 -12.51
CA THR A 176 12.01 4.91 -11.36
C THR A 176 11.42 5.40 -10.05
N ARG A 177 11.50 4.59 -8.97
CA ARG A 177 11.06 4.99 -7.61
C ARG A 177 11.66 6.32 -7.17
N ARG A 178 12.94 6.57 -7.46
CA ARG A 178 13.63 7.81 -7.09
C ARG A 178 12.94 9.06 -7.67
N GLU A 179 12.34 8.92 -8.85
CA GLU A 179 11.70 9.99 -9.60
C GLU A 179 10.18 9.87 -9.51
N TYR A 180 9.64 9.25 -8.45
CA TYR A 180 8.20 8.95 -8.33
C TYR A 180 7.31 10.18 -8.52
N TYR A 181 7.79 11.37 -8.15
CA TYR A 181 7.08 12.64 -8.34
C TYR A 181 6.80 12.91 -9.83
N MET A 182 7.66 12.45 -10.74
CA MET A 182 7.45 12.56 -12.18
C MET A 182 6.26 11.75 -12.64
N VAL A 183 5.96 10.59 -12.04
CA VAL A 183 4.77 9.78 -12.36
C VAL A 183 3.49 10.63 -12.18
N VAL A 184 3.48 11.48 -11.15
CA VAL A 184 2.39 12.41 -10.87
C VAL A 184 2.39 13.59 -11.84
N LEU A 185 3.53 14.28 -11.96
CA LEU A 185 3.65 15.52 -12.75
C LEU A 185 3.41 15.32 -14.25
N THR A 186 3.87 14.19 -14.80
CA THR A 186 3.70 13.88 -16.23
C THR A 186 2.39 13.15 -16.50
N ASN A 187 1.58 12.92 -15.46
CA ASN A 187 0.38 12.10 -15.53
C ASN A 187 0.64 10.75 -16.22
N ASP A 188 1.67 10.05 -15.76
CA ASP A 188 2.08 8.78 -16.37
C ASP A 188 0.95 7.75 -16.31
N THR A 189 0.75 7.07 -17.43
CA THR A 189 -0.27 6.04 -17.62
C THR A 189 0.36 4.72 -18.02
N THR A 190 1.68 4.55 -17.91
CA THR A 190 2.37 3.35 -18.40
C THR A 190 2.38 2.18 -17.42
N GLY A 191 1.82 2.36 -16.22
CA GLY A 191 1.79 1.34 -15.18
C GLY A 191 1.08 0.06 -15.59
N ARG A 192 1.42 -1.04 -14.90
CA ARG A 192 0.98 -2.39 -15.23
C ARG A 192 0.56 -3.19 -13.99
N LEU A 193 -0.42 -4.06 -14.18
CA LEU A 193 -0.81 -5.11 -13.25
C LEU A 193 -0.39 -6.46 -13.84
N LEU A 194 0.37 -7.23 -13.07
CA LEU A 194 1.02 -8.46 -13.53
C LEU A 194 0.68 -9.66 -12.65
N LYS A 195 0.88 -10.85 -13.22
CA LYS A 195 0.75 -12.14 -12.56
C LYS A 195 1.92 -13.03 -12.88
N TYR A 196 2.50 -13.65 -11.86
CA TYR A 196 3.49 -14.71 -11.98
C TYR A 196 2.95 -16.01 -11.40
N ASN A 197 3.00 -17.09 -12.18
CA ASN A 197 2.62 -18.42 -11.74
C ASN A 197 3.89 -19.22 -11.42
N PRO A 198 4.18 -19.55 -10.15
CA PRO A 198 5.44 -20.18 -9.77
C PRO A 198 5.59 -21.63 -10.24
N ARG A 199 4.47 -22.32 -10.54
CA ARG A 199 4.48 -23.71 -11.03
C ARG A 199 4.91 -23.77 -12.50
N SER A 200 4.28 -22.96 -13.34
CA SER A 200 4.58 -22.88 -14.77
C SER A 200 5.72 -21.91 -15.11
N LYS A 201 6.14 -21.08 -14.13
CA LYS A 201 7.06 -19.94 -14.30
C LYS A 201 6.55 -18.91 -15.32
N LYS A 202 5.25 -18.92 -15.63
CA LYS A 202 4.64 -18.04 -16.62
C LYS A 202 4.39 -16.67 -16.01
N LEU A 203 4.89 -15.64 -16.68
CA LEU A 203 4.63 -14.24 -16.39
C LEU A 203 3.59 -13.68 -17.36
N THR A 204 2.57 -13.01 -16.83
CA THR A 204 1.45 -12.47 -17.60
C THR A 204 1.21 -11.01 -17.22
N VAL A 205 1.14 -10.11 -18.21
CA VAL A 205 0.59 -8.77 -18.01
C VAL A 205 -0.92 -8.90 -18.05
N LEU A 206 -1.58 -8.74 -16.91
CA LEU A 206 -3.05 -8.81 -16.82
C LEU A 206 -3.67 -7.55 -17.42
N LYS A 207 -3.07 -6.39 -17.12
CA LYS A 207 -3.49 -5.10 -17.64
C LYS A 207 -2.30 -4.14 -17.69
N GLY A 208 -2.26 -3.30 -18.72
CA GLY A 208 -1.36 -2.17 -18.82
C GLY A 208 -2.15 -0.88 -19.04
N HIS A 209 -1.44 0.21 -19.27
CA HIS A 209 -2.00 1.54 -19.43
C HIS A 209 -2.70 2.06 -18.16
N LEU A 210 -2.06 1.86 -16.99
CA LEU A 210 -2.60 2.21 -15.69
C LEU A 210 -1.96 3.47 -15.12
N ARG A 211 -2.75 4.28 -14.40
CA ARG A 211 -2.29 5.49 -13.71
C ARG A 211 -1.80 5.16 -12.31
N TYR A 212 -0.48 5.04 -12.18
CA TYR A 212 0.22 4.79 -10.91
C TYR A 212 -0.42 3.67 -10.06
N PRO A 213 -0.48 2.41 -10.57
CA PRO A 213 -0.89 1.27 -9.75
C PRO A 213 0.17 1.01 -8.67
N ASN A 214 -0.20 1.07 -7.40
CA ASN A 214 0.75 1.00 -6.30
C ASN A 214 0.61 -0.32 -5.52
N GLY A 215 -0.37 -0.42 -4.63
CA GLY A 215 -0.71 -1.61 -3.86
C GLY A 215 -1.62 -2.57 -4.63
N VAL A 216 -1.51 -3.86 -4.29
CA VAL A 216 -2.44 -4.90 -4.76
C VAL A 216 -2.74 -5.89 -3.64
N ALA A 217 -4.01 -6.31 -3.51
CA ALA A 217 -4.43 -7.37 -2.61
C ALA A 217 -5.37 -8.34 -3.33
N VAL A 218 -5.20 -9.64 -3.10
CA VAL A 218 -6.16 -10.67 -3.53
C VAL A 218 -7.40 -10.59 -2.63
N SER A 219 -8.60 -10.70 -3.21
CA SER A 219 -9.83 -10.69 -2.43
C SER A 219 -9.94 -11.93 -1.53
N HIS A 220 -10.67 -11.82 -0.41
CA HIS A 220 -10.86 -12.93 0.54
C HIS A 220 -11.46 -14.21 -0.10
N ASP A 221 -12.21 -14.07 -1.20
CA ASP A 221 -12.83 -15.16 -1.96
C ASP A 221 -12.08 -15.52 -3.27
N ASN A 222 -10.91 -14.93 -3.50
CA ASN A 222 -10.07 -15.09 -4.70
C ASN A 222 -10.78 -14.76 -6.04
N SER A 223 -11.87 -13.99 -6.02
CA SER A 223 -12.62 -13.64 -7.24
C SER A 223 -12.05 -12.43 -7.99
N HIS A 224 -11.39 -11.52 -7.28
CA HIS A 224 -10.83 -10.28 -7.82
C HIS A 224 -9.56 -9.85 -7.08
N LEU A 225 -8.85 -8.89 -7.65
CA LEU A 225 -7.79 -8.14 -6.99
C LEU A 225 -8.31 -6.77 -6.62
N LEU A 226 -7.90 -6.21 -5.49
CA LEU A 226 -8.00 -4.78 -5.23
C LEU A 226 -6.68 -4.14 -5.63
N VAL A 227 -6.74 -3.09 -6.44
CA VAL A 227 -5.56 -2.33 -6.90
C VAL A 227 -5.74 -0.88 -6.49
N THR A 228 -4.75 -0.32 -5.81
CA THR A 228 -4.73 1.10 -5.47
C THR A 228 -4.12 1.89 -6.63
N PHE A 229 -4.78 2.97 -7.02
CA PHE A 229 -4.29 3.93 -8.01
C PHE A 229 -3.98 5.25 -7.31
N THR A 230 -2.71 5.48 -7.02
CA THR A 230 -2.26 6.58 -6.17
C THR A 230 -2.76 7.93 -6.70
N THR A 231 -2.47 8.26 -7.96
CA THR A 231 -2.88 9.56 -8.56
C THR A 231 -4.39 9.73 -8.75
N LEU A 232 -5.16 8.65 -8.69
CA LEU A 232 -6.62 8.71 -8.77
C LEU A 232 -7.27 8.85 -7.38
N CYS A 233 -6.51 8.65 -6.30
CA CYS A 233 -7.05 8.50 -4.95
C CYS A 233 -8.15 7.41 -4.89
N GLN A 234 -7.97 6.30 -5.62
CA GLN A 234 -9.03 5.30 -5.78
C GLN A 234 -8.49 3.87 -5.62
N ILE A 235 -9.40 2.98 -5.24
CA ILE A 235 -9.20 1.54 -5.26
C ILE A 235 -10.19 0.93 -6.24
N HIS A 236 -9.73 0.04 -7.10
CA HIS A 236 -10.58 -0.67 -8.05
C HIS A 236 -10.46 -2.18 -7.86
N LYS A 237 -11.57 -2.89 -8.06
CA LYS A 237 -11.58 -4.34 -8.26
C LYS A 237 -11.13 -4.65 -9.67
N PHE A 238 -10.17 -5.54 -9.83
CA PHE A 238 -9.86 -6.19 -11.10
C PHE A 238 -10.33 -7.64 -11.04
N TRP A 239 -11.37 -7.98 -11.80
CA TRP A 239 -11.95 -9.32 -11.76
C TRP A 239 -11.00 -10.33 -12.39
N ILE A 240 -10.69 -11.42 -11.67
CA ILE A 240 -9.81 -12.51 -12.15
C ILE A 240 -10.56 -13.83 -12.32
N ARG A 241 -11.79 -13.92 -11.82
CA ARG A 241 -12.72 -15.05 -12.01
C ARG A 241 -14.11 -14.55 -12.37
N GLY A 242 -14.92 -15.42 -12.97
CA GLY A 242 -16.31 -15.14 -13.32
C GLY A 242 -16.50 -14.32 -14.61
N PRO A 243 -17.75 -13.91 -14.93
CA PRO A 243 -18.10 -13.31 -16.21
C PRO A 243 -17.49 -11.93 -16.47
N LYS A 244 -17.07 -11.23 -15.41
CA LYS A 244 -16.43 -9.91 -15.48
C LYS A 244 -14.90 -9.96 -15.62
N THR A 245 -14.30 -11.15 -15.73
CA THR A 245 -12.83 -11.33 -15.75
C THR A 245 -12.15 -10.37 -16.73
N GLY A 246 -11.11 -9.67 -16.25
CA GLY A 246 -10.32 -8.71 -17.04
C GLY A 246 -10.82 -7.27 -17.01
N THR A 247 -11.91 -6.98 -16.28
CA THR A 247 -12.50 -5.64 -16.16
C THR A 247 -12.21 -5.00 -14.79
N PHE A 248 -12.24 -3.66 -14.76
CA PHE A 248 -12.19 -2.89 -13.53
C PHE A 248 -13.57 -2.42 -13.07
N GLU A 249 -13.75 -2.32 -11.75
CA GLU A 249 -14.92 -1.75 -11.10
C GLU A 249 -14.47 -0.93 -9.89
N LEU A 250 -14.97 0.30 -9.72
CA LEU A 250 -14.61 1.13 -8.57
C LEU A 250 -14.99 0.42 -7.27
N PHE A 251 -14.04 0.34 -6.34
CA PHE A 251 -14.26 -0.21 -5.00
C PHE A 251 -14.44 0.89 -3.96
N ALA A 252 -13.53 1.87 -3.96
CA ALA A 252 -13.55 3.00 -3.04
C ALA A 252 -12.93 4.25 -3.68
N ASP A 253 -13.54 5.40 -3.43
CA ASP A 253 -12.93 6.72 -3.65
C ASP A 253 -12.40 7.22 -2.30
N LEU A 254 -11.14 7.63 -2.26
CA LEU A 254 -10.40 7.88 -1.05
C LEU A 254 -10.08 9.37 -0.88
N PRO A 255 -9.99 9.83 0.38
CA PRO A 255 -9.63 11.21 0.73
C PRO A 255 -8.10 11.46 0.70
N GLY A 256 -7.31 10.53 0.15
CA GLY A 256 -5.86 10.60 0.13
C GLY A 256 -5.26 9.71 -0.94
N TYR A 257 -3.95 9.86 -1.15
CA TYR A 257 -3.17 9.10 -2.11
C TYR A 257 -2.87 7.70 -1.55
N PRO A 258 -3.53 6.64 -2.04
CA PRO A 258 -3.33 5.32 -1.48
C PRO A 258 -1.99 4.72 -1.87
N ASP A 259 -1.46 3.94 -0.95
CA ASP A 259 -0.23 3.17 -1.10
C ASP A 259 -0.53 1.66 -1.06
N ASN A 260 0.17 0.87 -0.24
CA ASN A 260 -0.13 -0.56 -0.08
C ASN A 260 -1.51 -0.78 0.55
N ILE A 261 -2.14 -1.88 0.11
CA ILE A 261 -3.40 -2.39 0.61
C ILE A 261 -3.22 -3.83 1.08
N THR A 262 -3.74 -4.16 2.26
CA THR A 262 -3.65 -5.50 2.84
C THR A 262 -5.03 -5.98 3.31
N ARG A 263 -5.25 -7.30 3.31
CA ARG A 263 -6.44 -7.89 3.94
C ARG A 263 -6.39 -7.67 5.45
N ASP A 264 -7.50 -7.24 6.04
CA ASP A 264 -7.65 -7.19 7.49
C ASP A 264 -8.09 -8.56 8.05
N GLN A 265 -8.16 -8.70 9.38
CA GLN A 265 -8.59 -9.96 10.03
C GLN A 265 -10.12 -10.06 10.24
N LYS A 266 -10.89 -9.09 9.72
CA LYS A 266 -12.35 -8.95 9.87
C LYS A 266 -13.10 -9.00 8.52
N GLY A 267 -12.43 -9.41 7.45
CA GLY A 267 -12.98 -9.53 6.09
C GLY A 267 -12.93 -8.25 5.26
N GLY A 268 -12.42 -7.14 5.81
CA GLY A 268 -12.11 -5.89 5.13
C GLY A 268 -10.65 -5.79 4.69
N TYR A 269 -10.18 -4.55 4.54
CA TYR A 269 -8.85 -4.21 4.07
C TYR A 269 -8.32 -2.97 4.80
N TRP A 270 -7.01 -2.94 5.04
CA TRP A 270 -6.30 -1.72 5.41
C TRP A 270 -5.63 -1.12 4.18
N VAL A 271 -5.67 0.19 4.04
CA VAL A 271 -4.93 0.94 3.01
C VAL A 271 -4.19 2.10 3.67
N ALA A 272 -2.89 2.21 3.40
CA ALA A 272 -2.09 3.35 3.82
C ALA A 272 -2.34 4.55 2.89
N LEU A 273 -2.23 5.76 3.43
CA LEU A 273 -2.30 7.01 2.69
C LEU A 273 -0.96 7.73 2.81
N SER A 274 -0.29 7.94 1.69
CA SER A 274 1.01 8.62 1.69
C SER A 274 0.87 10.10 2.04
N GLN A 275 -0.21 10.74 1.58
CA GLN A 275 -0.63 12.11 1.87
C GLN A 275 -2.14 12.25 1.70
N LEU A 276 -2.74 13.29 2.30
CA LEU A 276 -4.13 13.67 2.05
C LEU A 276 -4.31 14.23 0.63
N LYS A 277 -5.52 14.08 0.08
CA LYS A 277 -5.90 14.58 -1.24
C LYS A 277 -5.95 16.10 -1.19
N ILE A 278 -5.12 16.73 -2.01
CA ILE A 278 -5.09 18.18 -2.18
C ILE A 278 -6.44 18.64 -2.76
N ASP A 279 -7.00 19.72 -2.23
CA ASP A 279 -8.24 20.38 -2.66
C ASP A 279 -9.57 19.63 -2.44
N ASP A 280 -9.65 18.68 -1.50
CA ASP A 280 -10.91 18.04 -1.10
C ASP A 280 -11.39 18.54 0.28
N PRO A 281 -12.55 19.22 0.39
CA PRO A 281 -13.13 19.64 1.66
C PRO A 281 -13.37 18.49 2.65
N ALA A 282 -13.58 17.27 2.16
CA ALA A 282 -13.73 16.08 3.00
C ALA A 282 -12.39 15.65 3.63
N SER A 283 -11.24 15.95 3.00
CA SER A 283 -9.91 15.72 3.58
C SER A 283 -9.65 16.60 4.80
N ALA A 284 -10.22 17.81 4.83
CA ALA A 284 -10.15 18.69 6.00
C ALA A 284 -10.89 18.11 7.22
N LEU A 285 -11.87 17.22 7.01
CA LEU A 285 -12.64 16.56 8.07
C LEU A 285 -11.91 15.33 8.65
N LEU A 286 -10.80 14.89 8.06
CA LEU A 286 -10.13 13.64 8.41
C LEU A 286 -8.93 13.81 9.36
N GLU A 287 -8.69 15.01 9.89
CA GLU A 287 -7.60 15.30 10.86
C GLU A 287 -6.32 14.48 10.57
N HIS A 288 -5.79 14.56 9.34
CA HIS A 288 -4.57 13.86 8.91
C HIS A 288 -4.64 12.32 8.99
N ALA A 289 -5.69 11.73 8.42
CA ALA A 289 -5.75 10.29 8.19
C ALA A 289 -4.55 9.80 7.35
N VAL A 290 -3.81 8.85 7.89
CA VAL A 290 -2.61 8.22 7.28
C VAL A 290 -2.85 6.75 6.94
N ALA A 291 -3.95 6.15 7.42
CA ALA A 291 -4.44 4.86 6.97
C ALA A 291 -5.95 4.74 7.19
N LEU A 292 -6.60 3.92 6.36
CA LEU A 292 -8.03 3.66 6.44
C LEU A 292 -8.30 2.15 6.47
N ARG A 293 -9.26 1.73 7.30
CA ARG A 293 -9.86 0.39 7.19
C ARG A 293 -11.15 0.47 6.41
N LEU A 294 -11.24 -0.34 5.37
CA LEU A 294 -12.40 -0.47 4.50
C LEU A 294 -13.09 -1.80 4.75
N ASN A 295 -14.41 -1.81 4.77
CA ASN A 295 -15.16 -3.08 4.78
C ASN A 295 -15.23 -3.72 3.38
N GLN A 296 -15.87 -4.89 3.27
CA GLN A 296 -16.05 -5.64 2.01
C GLN A 296 -16.75 -4.87 0.87
N LYS A 297 -17.41 -3.75 1.18
CA LYS A 297 -18.12 -2.90 0.23
C LYS A 297 -17.34 -1.61 -0.10
N GLY A 298 -16.09 -1.49 0.36
CA GLY A 298 -15.25 -0.31 0.14
C GLY A 298 -15.63 0.91 0.98
N LYS A 299 -16.47 0.75 2.00
CA LYS A 299 -16.80 1.84 2.93
C LYS A 299 -15.74 1.94 4.02
N ILE A 300 -15.29 3.16 4.30
CA ILE A 300 -14.43 3.49 5.44
C ILE A 300 -15.19 3.17 6.73
N VAL A 301 -14.57 2.37 7.60
CA VAL A 301 -15.10 1.99 8.91
C VAL A 301 -14.17 2.38 10.05
N GLU A 302 -12.89 2.64 9.75
CA GLU A 302 -11.88 3.07 10.71
C GLU A 302 -10.84 3.95 10.01
N ALA A 303 -10.31 4.96 10.70
CA ALA A 303 -9.22 5.81 10.24
C ALA A 303 -8.13 5.89 11.31
N LEU A 304 -6.87 5.78 10.90
CA LEU A 304 -5.72 6.08 11.74
C LEU A 304 -5.24 7.49 11.40
N ASN A 305 -5.19 8.35 12.40
CA ASN A 305 -4.77 9.73 12.26
C ASN A 305 -3.37 9.89 12.85
N GLY A 306 -2.50 10.55 12.08
CA GLY A 306 -1.16 10.90 12.49
C GLY A 306 -0.92 12.39 12.28
N SER A 307 0.33 12.79 12.42
CA SER A 307 0.78 14.16 12.29
C SER A 307 1.17 14.41 10.84
N LEU A 308 1.38 15.67 10.48
CA LEU A 308 1.86 16.07 9.15
C LEU A 308 3.17 15.39 8.73
N THR A 309 3.97 14.91 9.69
CA THR A 309 5.24 14.23 9.44
C THR A 309 5.12 12.71 9.51
N THR A 310 3.93 12.18 9.81
CA THR A 310 3.70 10.73 9.86
C THR A 310 3.77 10.14 8.48
N SER A 311 4.74 9.26 8.26
CA SER A 311 4.88 8.46 7.05
C SER A 311 4.43 7.03 7.32
N ILE A 312 3.47 6.56 6.54
CA ILE A 312 3.02 5.18 6.51
C ILE A 312 2.85 4.77 5.07
N SER A 313 3.33 3.57 4.74
CA SER A 313 3.17 2.99 3.42
C SER A 313 2.41 1.67 3.45
N GLU A 314 2.33 1.02 4.62
CA GLU A 314 1.55 -0.20 4.80
C GLU A 314 1.04 -0.30 6.24
N VAL A 315 -0.17 -0.84 6.39
CA VAL A 315 -0.69 -1.32 7.67
C VAL A 315 -0.99 -2.80 7.54
N HIS A 316 -0.33 -3.62 8.34
CA HIS A 316 -0.57 -5.07 8.41
C HIS A 316 -1.22 -5.41 9.76
N GLN A 317 -2.45 -5.91 9.74
CA GLN A 317 -3.14 -6.32 10.96
C GLN A 317 -2.83 -7.78 11.31
N ARG A 318 -2.34 -8.00 12.53
CA ARG A 318 -2.09 -9.34 13.06
C ARG A 318 -2.23 -9.39 14.57
N ASP A 319 -2.92 -10.41 15.07
CA ASP A 319 -3.05 -10.76 16.49
C ASP A 319 -3.49 -9.55 17.35
N GLY A 320 -4.50 -8.82 16.86
CA GLY A 320 -5.01 -7.62 17.53
C GLY A 320 -4.04 -6.43 17.52
N SER A 321 -3.01 -6.47 16.68
CA SER A 321 -2.03 -5.39 16.52
C SER A 321 -1.96 -4.92 15.07
N LEU A 322 -1.61 -3.66 14.88
CA LEU A 322 -1.30 -3.03 13.59
C LEU A 322 0.21 -2.84 13.51
N TRP A 323 0.80 -3.47 12.51
CA TRP A 323 2.21 -3.33 12.16
C TRP A 323 2.32 -2.33 11.03
N ILE A 324 3.12 -1.29 11.25
CA ILE A 324 3.18 -0.12 10.40
C ILE A 324 4.51 -0.07 9.68
N GLY A 325 4.44 -0.13 8.36
CA GLY A 325 5.56 0.08 7.46
C GLY A 325 5.64 1.54 6.98
N SER A 326 6.82 1.95 6.51
CA SER A 326 7.09 3.31 6.02
C SER A 326 8.30 3.31 5.08
N LEU A 327 8.27 4.19 4.07
CA LEU A 327 9.39 4.37 3.14
C LEU A 327 10.63 4.95 3.83
N ILE A 328 10.48 5.72 4.91
CA ILE A 328 11.57 6.56 5.44
C ILE A 328 11.86 6.34 6.92
N ASN A 329 10.95 5.73 7.68
CA ASN A 329 11.17 5.59 9.12
C ASN A 329 12.32 4.63 9.44
N PRO A 330 13.10 4.88 10.51
CA PRO A 330 14.14 3.98 10.98
C PRO A 330 13.59 2.86 11.90
N TYR A 331 12.32 2.49 11.78
CA TYR A 331 11.67 1.50 12.64
C TYR A 331 10.39 0.93 12.01
N VAL A 332 10.03 -0.30 12.38
CA VAL A 332 8.66 -0.82 12.19
C VAL A 332 7.80 -0.37 13.37
N GLY A 333 6.65 0.22 13.10
CA GLY A 333 5.70 0.64 14.13
C GLY A 333 4.81 -0.53 14.59
N LEU A 334 4.47 -0.56 15.88
CA LEU A 334 3.56 -1.55 16.47
C LEU A 334 2.51 -0.84 17.32
N TYR A 335 1.24 -0.99 16.94
CA TYR A 335 0.10 -0.42 17.66
C TYR A 335 -0.86 -1.52 18.05
N ARG A 336 -1.40 -1.49 19.27
CA ARG A 336 -2.44 -2.43 19.68
C ARG A 336 -3.79 -1.87 19.21
N ALA A 337 -4.52 -2.68 18.43
CA ALA A 337 -5.76 -2.31 17.75
C ALA A 337 -6.99 -2.46 18.63
#